data_AF-W4HIY6-F1
#
_entry.id   AF-W4HIY6-F1
#
_cell.length_a   1.000
_cell.length_b   1.000
_cell.length_c   1.000
_cell.angle_alpha   90.00
_cell.angle_beta   90.00
_cell.angle_gamma   90.00
#
_symmetry.space_group_name_H-M   'P 1'
#
loop_
_entity.id
_entity.type
_entity.pdbx_description
1 polymer ?
#
loop_
_entity_poly.entity_id
_entity_poly.type
_entity_poly.pdbx_seq_one_letter_code
_entity_poly.pdbx_strand_id
1 'polypeptide(L)'
;MMARGAVLVSDDRVILRDQDGELVASAPDPIQGMIEARGVGLLGADTVPHAAVCVVVDLTRTETDRLPPRRTVSLLSREVALLHKVEHPHFAAALVQYLKGGRKE
;
A
#
# COMPACT_ATOMS: atom_id res chain seq x y z
N MET A 1 2.94 2.56 8.76
CA MET A 1 2.68 3.72 7.87
C MET A 1 1.96 4.86 8.59
N MET A 2 0.89 4.59 9.35
CA MET A 2 0.12 5.65 10.03
C MET A 2 0.93 6.54 10.99
N ALA A 3 1.84 5.95 11.79
CA ALA A 3 2.78 6.71 12.63
C ALA A 3 3.72 7.66 11.84
N ARG A 4 3.73 7.58 10.50
CA ARG A 4 4.48 8.44 9.59
C ARG A 4 3.57 9.40 8.79
N GLY A 5 2.31 9.55 9.19
CA GLY A 5 1.34 10.50 8.62
C GLY A 5 0.46 9.95 7.50
N ALA A 6 0.43 8.63 7.27
CA ALA A 6 -0.55 8.03 6.36
C ALA A 6 -1.89 7.83 7.06
N VAL A 7 -2.99 7.84 6.29
CA VAL A 7 -4.34 7.50 6.78
C VAL A 7 -4.76 6.15 6.21
N LEU A 8 -5.50 5.36 6.99
CA LEU A 8 -5.94 4.03 6.58
C LEU A 8 -7.06 4.14 5.52
N VAL A 9 -7.03 3.27 4.52
CA VAL A 9 -8.19 3.01 3.65
C VAL A 9 -8.91 1.76 4.14
N SER A 10 -8.20 0.64 4.22
CA SER A 10 -8.72 -0.65 4.68
C SER A 10 -7.58 -1.53 5.20
N ASP A 11 -7.91 -2.53 6.02
CA ASP A 11 -7.05 -3.63 6.44
C ASP A 11 -7.70 -4.97 6.02
N ASP A 12 -6.91 -6.03 5.87
CA ASP A 12 -7.30 -7.39 5.46
C ASP A 12 -7.94 -7.53 4.05
N ARG A 13 -9.09 -6.88 3.80
CA ARG A 13 -9.77 -6.90 2.50
C ARG A 13 -9.92 -5.51 1.92
N VAL A 14 -9.77 -5.40 0.60
CA VAL A 14 -9.86 -4.14 -0.15
C VAL A 14 -10.79 -4.35 -1.34
N ILE A 15 -11.64 -3.37 -1.62
CA ILE A 15 -12.42 -3.31 -2.86
C ILE A 15 -11.65 -2.44 -3.84
N LEU A 16 -11.34 -2.99 -5.01
CA LEU A 16 -10.72 -2.25 -6.11
C LEU A 16 -11.78 -1.95 -7.19
N ARG A 17 -11.74 -0.74 -7.73
CA ARG A 17 -12.57 -0.30 -8.85
C ARG A 17 -11.70 0.44 -9.86
N ASP A 18 -11.98 0.25 -11.14
CA ASP A 18 -11.53 1.18 -12.18
C ASP A 18 -12.54 2.33 -12.23
N GLN A 19 -12.08 3.54 -11.96
CA GLN A 19 -12.88 4.76 -12.03
C GLN A 19 -12.16 5.74 -12.96
N ASP A 20 -12.75 5.96 -14.14
CA ASP A 20 -12.23 6.89 -15.16
C ASP A 20 -10.75 6.67 -15.54
N GLY A 21 -10.30 5.42 -15.51
CA GLY A 21 -8.92 5.06 -15.85
C GLY A 21 -7.95 5.06 -14.67
N GLU A 22 -8.43 5.35 -13.46
CA GLU A 22 -7.66 5.28 -12.23
C GLU A 22 -8.10 4.07 -11.38
N LEU A 23 -7.14 3.36 -10.80
CA LEU A 23 -7.42 2.25 -9.89
C LEU A 23 -7.67 2.82 -8.48
N VAL A 24 -8.90 2.74 -8.01
CA VAL A 24 -9.34 3.29 -6.71
C VAL A 24 -9.60 2.16 -5.73
N ALA A 25 -9.06 2.28 -4.51
CA ALA A 25 -9.26 1.36 -3.40
C ALA A 25 -10.23 1.93 -2.36
N SER A 26 -11.10 1.08 -1.80
CA SER A 26 -11.94 1.39 -0.64
C SER A 26 -12.04 0.20 0.32
N ALA A 27 -12.50 0.44 1.56
CA ALA A 27 -12.83 -0.63 2.50
C ALA A 27 -14.21 -1.25 2.20
N PRO A 28 -14.41 -2.54 2.49
CA PRO A 28 -15.74 -3.10 2.73
C PRO A 28 -16.34 -2.57 4.04
N ASP A 29 -17.62 -2.20 4.03
CA ASP A 29 -18.32 -1.63 5.19
C ASP A 29 -18.13 -2.40 6.51
N PRO A 30 -18.19 -3.75 6.54
CA PRO A 30 -18.10 -4.50 7.80
C PRO A 30 -16.74 -4.39 8.52
N ILE A 31 -15.67 -3.98 7.81
CA ILE A 31 -14.31 -3.93 8.36
C ILE A 31 -13.69 -2.52 8.34
N GLN A 32 -14.48 -1.51 7.97
CA GLN A 32 -13.99 -0.14 7.86
C GLN A 32 -13.47 0.36 9.21
N GLY A 33 -12.26 0.90 9.21
CA GLY A 33 -11.64 1.50 10.39
C GLY A 33 -11.14 0.49 11.44
N MET A 34 -11.10 -0.80 11.10
CA MET A 34 -10.58 -1.84 11.98
C MET A 34 -9.22 -2.34 11.51
N ILE A 35 -8.30 -2.57 12.44
CA ILE A 35 -7.01 -3.23 12.22
C ILE A 35 -6.88 -4.40 13.19
N GLU A 36 -6.51 -5.58 12.70
CA GLU A 36 -6.13 -6.70 13.57
C GLU A 36 -4.64 -6.62 13.94
N ALA A 37 -4.36 -6.17 15.17
CA ALA A 37 -3.01 -6.24 15.73
C ALA A 37 -2.87 -7.53 16.54
N ARG A 38 -2.30 -8.58 15.92
CA ARG A 38 -2.08 -9.88 16.58
C ARG A 38 -1.33 -9.72 17.91
N GLY A 39 -1.87 -10.31 18.97
CA GLY A 39 -1.34 -10.20 20.34
C GLY A 39 -1.79 -8.94 21.10
N VAL A 40 -2.51 -8.01 20.45
CA VAL A 40 -3.08 -6.81 21.07
C VAL A 40 -4.62 -6.82 20.99
N GLY A 41 -5.19 -7.10 19.81
CA GLY A 41 -6.63 -7.14 19.57
C GLY A 41 -7.02 -6.34 18.32
N LEU A 42 -8.33 -6.06 18.20
CA LEU A 42 -8.87 -5.18 17.17
C LEU A 42 -8.70 -3.72 17.59
N LEU A 43 -8.09 -2.92 16.72
CA LEU A 43 -7.82 -1.51 16.94
C LEU A 43 -8.69 -0.66 16.03
N GLY A 44 -9.18 0.47 16.54
CA GLY A 44 -9.83 1.50 15.74
C GLY A 44 -8.80 2.41 15.07
N ALA A 45 -9.08 2.85 13.85
CA ALA A 45 -8.24 3.79 13.11
C ALA A 45 -9.09 4.81 12.33
N ASP A 46 -8.59 6.04 12.24
CA ASP A 46 -9.13 7.03 11.32
C ASP A 46 -8.93 6.56 9.87
N THR A 47 -9.97 6.76 9.05
CA THR A 47 -9.98 6.32 7.65
C THR A 47 -10.32 7.42 6.67
N VAL A 48 -9.85 7.25 5.44
CA VAL A 48 -10.41 7.94 4.26
C VAL A 48 -11.30 6.96 3.48
N PRO A 49 -12.38 7.43 2.84
CA PRO A 49 -13.34 6.54 2.19
C PRO A 49 -12.77 5.81 0.97
N HIS A 50 -11.81 6.43 0.28
CA HIS A 50 -11.13 5.86 -0.88
C HIS A 50 -9.79 6.54 -1.14
N ALA A 51 -8.90 5.86 -1.87
CA ALA A 51 -7.66 6.43 -2.39
C ALA A 51 -7.23 5.76 -3.69
N ALA A 52 -6.52 6.50 -4.54
CA ALA A 52 -5.88 5.95 -5.73
C ALA A 52 -4.74 4.99 -5.35
N VAL A 53 -4.59 3.91 -6.12
CA VAL A 53 -3.54 2.91 -5.92
C VAL A 53 -2.36 3.23 -6.83
N CYS A 54 -1.31 3.84 -6.25
CA CYS A 54 -0.13 4.24 -7.02
C CYS A 54 1.02 3.21 -6.98
N VAL A 55 1.07 2.36 -5.95
CA VAL A 55 2.15 1.38 -5.74
C VAL A 55 1.63 0.16 -4.98
N VAL A 56 2.09 -1.02 -5.38
CA VAL A 56 1.91 -2.29 -4.68
C VAL A 56 3.24 -2.70 -4.08
N VAL A 57 3.22 -3.16 -2.82
CA VAL A 57 4.38 -3.77 -2.17
C VAL A 57 4.09 -5.25 -1.94
N ASP A 58 4.81 -6.12 -2.64
CA ASP A 58 4.76 -7.56 -2.38
C ASP A 58 5.67 -7.89 -1.20
N LEU A 59 5.04 -8.19 -0.06
CA LEU A 59 5.74 -8.54 1.18
C LEU A 59 6.24 -9.99 1.22
N THR A 60 5.87 -10.83 0.24
CA THR A 60 6.28 -12.24 0.15
C THR A 60 7.64 -12.41 -0.52
N ARG A 61 8.09 -11.38 -1.25
CA ARG A 61 9.37 -11.36 -1.96
C ARG A 61 10.30 -10.34 -1.34
N THR A 62 11.50 -10.78 -0.98
CA THR A 62 12.56 -9.89 -0.49
C THR A 62 13.38 -9.38 -1.68
N GLU A 63 13.58 -8.06 -1.73
CA GLU A 63 14.47 -7.42 -2.68
C GLU A 63 15.93 -7.57 -2.25
N THR A 64 16.78 -7.98 -3.20
CA THR A 64 18.21 -8.22 -2.96
C THR A 64 19.11 -7.32 -3.80
N ASP A 65 18.57 -6.71 -4.86
CA ASP A 65 19.32 -5.82 -5.73
C ASP A 65 19.55 -4.47 -5.05
N ARG A 66 20.79 -3.96 -5.13
CA ARG A 66 21.10 -2.60 -4.68
C ARG A 66 20.26 -1.55 -5.43
N LEU A 67 20.03 -1.78 -6.72
CA LEU A 67 19.18 -0.96 -7.59
C LEU A 67 18.19 -1.89 -8.29
N PRO A 68 17.00 -2.10 -7.70
CA PRO A 68 16.00 -3.01 -8.26
C PRO A 68 15.52 -2.53 -9.64
N PRO A 69 15.23 -3.40 -10.61
CA PRO A 69 14.60 -2.98 -11.85
C PRO A 69 13.20 -2.39 -11.60
N ARG A 70 12.68 -1.62 -12.55
CA ARG A 70 11.27 -1.19 -12.52
C ARG A 70 10.38 -2.40 -12.79
N ARG A 71 9.36 -2.59 -11.96
CA ARG A 71 8.38 -3.66 -12.09
C ARG A 71 6.99 -3.05 -12.01
N THR A 72 6.04 -3.71 -12.64
CA THR A 72 4.63 -3.43 -12.53
C THR A 72 3.86 -4.70 -12.24
N VAL A 73 2.64 -4.54 -11.72
CA VAL A 73 1.65 -5.60 -11.58
C VAL A 73 0.34 -5.12 -12.19
N SER A 74 -0.36 -6.03 -12.87
CA SER A 74 -1.67 -5.73 -13.46
C SER A 74 -2.78 -5.99 -12.44
N LEU A 75 -3.56 -4.97 -12.13
CA LEU A 75 -4.76 -5.04 -11.29
C LEU A 75 -5.93 -4.42 -12.07
N LEU A 76 -7.00 -5.20 -12.29
CA LEU A 76 -8.14 -4.77 -13.14
C LEU A 76 -7.69 -4.19 -14.49
N SER A 77 -6.70 -4.82 -15.15
CA SER A 77 -6.11 -4.38 -16.42
C SER A 77 -5.35 -3.04 -16.36
N ARG A 78 -5.00 -2.55 -15.16
CA ARG A 78 -4.15 -1.37 -14.95
C ARG A 78 -2.79 -1.77 -14.41
N GLU A 79 -1.74 -1.19 -15.00
CA GLU A 79 -0.37 -1.38 -14.54
C GLU A 79 -0.08 -0.46 -13.35
N VAL A 80 0.26 -1.06 -12.22
CA VAL A 80 0.64 -0.34 -10.99
C VAL A 80 2.10 -0.64 -10.67
N ALA A 81 2.85 0.35 -10.20
CA ALA A 81 4.24 0.16 -9.79
C ALA A 81 4.34 -0.94 -8.71
N LEU A 82 5.29 -1.86 -8.88
CA LEU A 82 5.52 -2.96 -7.95
C LEU A 82 6.88 -2.81 -7.27
N LEU A 83 6.87 -2.82 -5.94
CA LEU A 83 8.04 -2.93 -5.09
C LEU A 83 8.01 -4.27 -4.35
N HIS A 84 9.18 -4.81 -4.04
CA HIS A 84 9.32 -5.96 -3.16
C HIS A 84 9.71 -5.50 -1.74
N LYS A 85 9.57 -6.38 -0.75
CA LYS A 85 9.98 -6.13 0.64
C LYS A 85 11.47 -5.82 0.73
N VAL A 86 11.84 -4.74 1.43
CA VAL A 86 13.23 -4.53 1.86
C VAL A 86 13.35 -4.93 3.32
N GLU A 87 14.23 -5.89 3.63
CA GLU A 87 14.45 -6.41 5.00
C GLU A 87 15.30 -5.43 5.85
N HIS A 88 14.83 -4.20 6.01
CA HIS A 88 15.50 -3.19 6.83
C HIS A 88 14.50 -2.24 7.50
N PRO A 89 14.74 -1.79 8.76
CA PRO A 89 13.85 -0.86 9.48
C PRO A 89 13.51 0.45 8.75
N HIS A 90 14.32 0.85 7.77
CA HIS A 90 14.11 2.09 7.01
C HIS A 90 13.08 1.93 5.89
N PHE A 91 12.60 0.71 5.58
CA PHE A 91 11.77 0.46 4.40
C PHE A 91 10.49 1.30 4.37
N ALA A 92 9.77 1.39 5.50
CA ALA A 92 8.57 2.23 5.59
C ALA A 92 8.87 3.72 5.35
N ALA A 93 10.04 4.21 5.77
CA ALA A 93 10.44 5.60 5.51
C ALA A 93 10.80 5.82 4.03
N ALA A 94 11.50 4.86 3.41
CA ALA A 94 11.81 4.88 1.99
C ALA A 94 10.53 4.86 1.13
N LEU A 95 9.51 4.08 1.50
CA LEU A 95 8.21 4.06 0.83
C LEU A 95 7.49 5.42 0.90
N VAL A 96 7.54 6.09 2.06
CA VAL A 96 7.00 7.46 2.18
C VAL A 96 7.75 8.43 1.25
N GLN A 97 9.07 8.34 1.17
CA GLN A 97 9.86 9.18 0.26
C GLN A 97 9.56 8.87 -1.21
N TYR A 98 9.40 7.60 -1.56
CA TYR A 98 8.98 7.18 -2.90
C TYR A 98 7.63 7.78 -3.28
N LEU A 99 6.63 7.74 -2.39
CA LEU A 99 5.30 8.31 -2.64
C LEU A 99 5.32 9.84 -2.77
N LYS A 100 6.21 10.52 -2.05
CA LYS A 100 6.34 11.99 -2.10
C LYS A 100 7.13 12.50 -3.31
N GLY A 101 8.25 11.86 -3.60
CA GLY A 101 9.26 12.35 -4.56
C GLY A 101 9.37 11.53 -5.84
N GLY A 102 8.67 10.40 -5.93
CA GLY A 102 8.82 9.42 -6.99
C GLY A 102 10.19 8.72 -6.97
N ARG A 103 10.37 7.82 -7.94
CA ARG A 103 11.65 7.16 -8.24
C ARG A 103 12.31 7.86 -9.42
N LYS A 104 13.58 8.24 -9.29
CA LYS A 104 14.33 8.94 -10.34
C LYS A 104 14.88 7.99 -11.41
N GLU A 105 15.40 6.83 -11.01
CA GLU A 105 15.96 5.80 -11.89
C GLU A 105 15.41 4.44 -11.53
#